data_AF-A0AAX3CT00-F1
#
_entry.id   AF-A0AAX3CT00-F1
#
_cell.length_a   1.000
_cell.length_b   1.000
_cell.length_c   1.000
_cell.angle_alpha   90.00
_cell.angle_beta   90.00
_cell.angle_gamma   90.00
#
_symmetry.space_group_name_H-M   'P 1'
#
loop_
_entity.id
_entity.type
_entity.pdbx_description
1 polymer ?
#
loop_
_entity_poly.entity_id
_entity_poly.type
_entity_poly.pdbx_seq_one_letter_code
_entity_poly.pdbx_strand_id
1 'polypeptide(L)'
;MTTLEKAIYNISKHKAISIFLFMVIALIFLSPLLLYFHQFHNNLSSQPEKWSFFGSFIGGIYGPIVTLISVFVLVITVIEINQSNKASINEARNTNYVSELITLSEILNRSIDNNIYIKNDRNYFFNNLNNIALNKIKSKPHVNSEVILKTCTRKFVENERVLFENEIDILHEIFSRIESIPNAELAERAKGIFRGVIRNNERFWIECYIRRFREDLVPHLLSWNTFSKTPLKLLSLIPEPSQEDGDKVAMEMADNG
;
A
#
# COMPACT_ATOMS: atom_id res chain seq x y z
N MET A 1 19.95 6.88 -4.74
CA MET A 1 21.13 7.76 -4.70
C MET A 1 21.59 7.86 -3.26
N THR A 2 22.49 6.97 -2.86
CA THR A 2 23.00 6.84 -1.50
C THR A 2 23.74 8.11 -1.07
N THR A 3 24.01 8.26 0.23
CA THR A 3 24.83 9.37 0.74
C THR A 3 26.25 9.34 0.16
N LEU A 4 26.77 8.13 -0.08
CA LEU A 4 28.08 7.91 -0.68
C LEU A 4 28.07 8.22 -2.18
N GLU A 5 27.03 7.83 -2.91
CA GLU A 5 26.83 8.20 -4.31
C GLU A 5 26.63 9.70 -4.50
N LYS A 6 25.88 10.37 -3.60
CA LYS A 6 25.73 11.83 -3.61
C LYS A 6 27.06 12.54 -3.33
N ALA A 7 27.86 12.01 -2.41
CA ALA A 7 29.19 12.54 -2.13
C ALA A 7 30.13 12.35 -3.32
N ILE A 8 30.22 11.14 -3.88
CA ILE A 8 31.01 10.84 -5.08
C ILE A 8 30.55 11.69 -6.27
N TYR A 9 29.25 11.82 -6.48
CA TYR A 9 28.68 12.64 -7.54
C TYR A 9 29.01 14.13 -7.38
N ASN A 10 28.91 14.67 -6.15
CA ASN A 10 29.32 16.05 -5.88
C ASN A 10 30.82 16.25 -6.07
N ILE A 11 31.65 15.30 -5.65
CA ILE A 11 33.11 15.34 -5.85
C ILE A 11 33.46 15.25 -7.34
N SER A 12 32.81 14.37 -8.10
CA SER A 12 33.05 14.19 -9.54
C SER A 12 32.54 15.37 -10.38
N LYS A 13 31.51 16.08 -9.90
CA LYS A 13 30.99 17.29 -10.54
C LYS A 13 31.99 18.46 -10.45
N HIS A 14 32.80 18.52 -9.40
CA HIS A 14 33.81 19.57 -9.21
C HIS A 14 35.20 19.08 -9.62
N LYS A 15 35.56 19.29 -10.91
CA LYS A 15 36.86 18.89 -11.49
C LYS A 15 38.07 19.27 -10.63
N ALA A 16 38.09 20.46 -10.04
CA ALA A 16 39.20 20.93 -9.19
C ALA A 16 39.36 20.10 -7.90
N ILE A 17 38.25 19.70 -7.26
CA ILE A 17 38.25 18.91 -6.02
C ILE A 17 38.70 17.47 -6.33
N SER A 18 38.24 16.90 -7.45
CA SER A 18 38.66 15.57 -7.89
C SER A 18 40.16 15.50 -8.22
N ILE A 19 40.69 16.50 -8.93
CA ILE A 19 42.13 16.60 -9.25
C ILE A 19 42.97 16.76 -7.97
N PHE A 20 42.52 17.59 -7.03
CA PHE A 20 43.19 17.76 -5.74
C PHE A 20 43.23 16.45 -4.93
N LEU A 21 42.09 15.75 -4.83
CA LEU A 21 42.01 14.48 -4.12
C LEU A 21 42.93 13.41 -4.74
N PHE A 22 43.00 13.35 -6.08
CA PHE A 22 43.91 12.46 -6.80
C PHE A 22 45.38 12.77 -6.49
N MET A 23 45.78 14.06 -6.48
CA MET A 23 47.13 14.46 -6.10
C MET A 23 47.48 14.07 -4.66
N VAL A 24 46.55 14.24 -3.72
CA VAL A 24 46.75 13.85 -2.31
C VAL A 24 46.93 12.33 -2.17
N ILE A 25 46.11 11.54 -2.87
CA ILE A 25 46.24 10.07 -2.87
C ILE A 25 47.59 9.67 -3.48
N ALA A 26 47.95 10.22 -4.64
CA ALA A 26 49.23 9.93 -5.28
C ALA A 26 50.43 10.25 -4.36
N LEU A 27 50.38 11.38 -3.64
CA LEU A 27 51.41 11.77 -2.67
C LEU A 27 51.52 10.79 -1.51
N ILE A 28 50.39 10.33 -0.97
CA ILE A 28 50.35 9.34 0.13
C ILE A 28 50.93 7.99 -0.31
N PHE A 29 50.73 7.59 -1.57
CA PHE A 29 51.30 6.36 -2.13
C PHE A 29 52.77 6.50 -2.54
N LEU A 30 53.23 7.71 -2.93
CA LEU A 30 54.63 7.97 -3.26
C LEU A 30 55.50 8.27 -2.04
N SER A 31 54.93 8.74 -0.93
CA SER A 31 55.73 9.12 0.26
C SER A 31 56.61 8.00 0.83
N PRO A 32 56.21 6.71 0.84
CA PRO A 32 57.11 5.61 1.25
C PRO A 32 58.37 5.55 0.40
N LEU A 33 58.23 5.66 -0.93
CA LEU A 33 59.34 5.62 -1.88
C LEU A 33 60.27 6.83 -1.69
N LEU A 34 59.72 8.02 -1.49
CA LEU A 34 60.51 9.23 -1.23
C LEU A 34 61.30 9.11 0.08
N LEU A 35 60.68 8.60 1.15
CA LEU A 35 61.36 8.35 2.43
C LEU A 35 62.47 7.31 2.31
N TYR A 36 62.27 6.27 1.50
CA TYR A 36 63.30 5.27 1.22
C TYR A 36 64.54 5.88 0.56
N PHE A 37 64.36 6.60 -0.55
CA PHE A 37 65.49 7.19 -1.30
C PHE A 37 66.22 8.27 -0.50
N HIS A 38 65.49 9.03 0.33
CA HIS A 38 66.07 9.99 1.27
C HIS A 38 66.95 9.31 2.33
N GLN A 39 66.49 8.22 2.95
CA GLN A 39 67.22 7.56 4.04
C GLN A 39 68.38 6.68 3.54
N PHE A 40 68.24 6.03 2.39
CA PHE A 40 69.21 5.06 1.87
C PHE A 40 70.11 5.61 0.75
N HIS A 41 70.26 6.93 0.65
CA HIS A 41 71.21 7.61 -0.24
C HIS A 41 71.05 7.23 -1.72
N ASN A 42 69.81 7.28 -2.23
CA ASN A 42 69.44 7.13 -3.64
C ASN A 42 69.78 5.80 -4.35
N ASN A 43 70.29 4.79 -3.66
CA ASN A 43 70.51 3.46 -4.24
C ASN A 43 69.55 2.43 -3.66
N LEU A 44 69.03 1.56 -4.52
CA LEU A 44 68.28 0.37 -4.08
C LEU A 44 69.24 -0.55 -3.32
N SER A 45 68.85 -0.91 -2.10
CA SER A 45 69.66 -1.82 -1.31
C SER A 45 69.60 -3.24 -1.86
N SER A 46 70.78 -3.84 -2.04
CA SER A 46 70.94 -5.28 -2.32
C SER A 46 70.80 -6.16 -1.07
N GLN A 47 70.66 -5.57 0.12
CA GLN A 47 70.53 -6.29 1.38
C GLN A 47 69.05 -6.52 1.72
N PRO A 48 68.57 -7.77 1.80
CA PRO A 48 67.17 -8.08 2.10
C PRO A 48 66.69 -7.51 3.45
N GLU A 49 67.59 -7.40 4.44
CA GLU A 49 67.30 -6.88 5.78
C GLU A 49 66.76 -5.44 5.75
N LYS A 50 67.30 -4.57 4.87
CA LYS A 50 66.83 -3.17 4.75
C LYS A 50 65.42 -3.08 4.21
N TRP A 51 65.05 -3.98 3.29
CA TRP A 51 63.68 -4.09 2.80
C TRP A 51 62.72 -4.61 3.87
N SER A 52 63.17 -5.55 4.70
CA SER A 52 62.39 -6.05 5.83
C SER A 52 62.09 -4.92 6.84
N PHE A 53 63.11 -4.17 7.28
CA PHE A 53 62.90 -3.07 8.22
C PHE A 53 62.03 -1.94 7.66
N PHE A 54 62.25 -1.57 6.39
CA PHE A 54 61.42 -0.57 5.71
C PHE A 54 59.96 -1.03 5.57
N GLY A 55 59.75 -2.29 5.17
CA GLY A 55 58.42 -2.90 5.10
C GLY A 55 57.71 -2.91 6.45
N SER A 56 58.43 -3.20 7.55
CA SER A 56 57.88 -3.11 8.91
C SER A 56 57.50 -1.69 9.32
N PHE A 57 58.30 -0.68 8.98
CA PHE A 57 57.99 0.73 9.25
C PHE A 57 56.74 1.20 8.48
N ILE A 58 56.68 0.94 7.18
CA ILE A 58 55.54 1.29 6.34
C ILE A 58 54.30 0.51 6.77
N GLY A 59 54.41 -0.80 6.98
CA GLY A 59 53.32 -1.62 7.50
C GLY A 59 52.82 -1.15 8.87
N GLY A 60 53.71 -0.69 9.74
CA GLY A 60 53.37 -0.16 11.06
C GLY A 60 52.61 1.17 11.03
N ILE A 61 52.86 2.02 10.03
CA ILE A 61 52.16 3.31 9.87
C ILE A 61 50.88 3.14 9.05
N TYR A 62 50.98 2.53 7.87
CA TYR A 62 49.88 2.42 6.92
C TYR A 62 48.91 1.29 7.29
N GLY A 63 49.36 0.25 7.98
CA GLY A 63 48.49 -0.83 8.45
C GLY A 63 47.32 -0.31 9.28
N PRO A 64 47.56 0.40 10.40
CA PRO A 64 46.49 0.99 11.22
C PRO A 64 45.59 1.96 10.45
N ILE A 65 46.16 2.79 9.55
CA ILE A 65 45.40 3.74 8.73
C ILE A 65 44.46 3.01 7.78
N VAL A 66 44.96 2.03 7.04
CA VAL A 66 44.16 1.21 6.11
C VAL A 66 43.09 0.44 6.88
N THR A 67 43.43 -0.17 8.02
CA THR A 67 42.45 -0.85 8.88
C THR A 67 41.34 0.10 9.34
N LEU A 68 41.67 1.32 9.76
CA LEU A 68 40.67 2.32 10.17
C LEU A 68 39.76 2.72 9.00
N ILE A 69 40.33 2.94 7.81
CA ILE A 69 39.56 3.22 6.58
C ILE A 69 38.64 2.04 6.24
N SER A 70 39.15 0.81 6.32
CA SER A 70 38.34 -0.39 6.07
C SER A 70 37.17 -0.49 7.03
N VAL A 71 37.38 -0.28 8.33
CA VAL A 71 36.31 -0.27 9.33
C VAL A 71 35.29 0.82 9.03
N PHE A 72 35.73 2.03 8.68
CA PHE A 72 34.84 3.14 8.35
C PHE A 72 33.96 2.82 7.13
N VAL A 73 34.54 2.30 6.05
CA VAL A 73 33.80 1.86 4.86
C VAL A 73 32.79 0.78 5.23
N LEU A 74 33.19 -0.23 6.00
CA LEU A 74 32.30 -1.30 6.45
C LEU A 74 31.12 -0.76 7.25
N VAL A 75 31.33 0.19 8.17
CA VAL A 75 30.25 0.83 8.94
C VAL A 75 29.25 1.51 8.01
N ILE A 76 29.73 2.28 7.02
CA ILE A 76 28.84 2.93 6.06
C ILE A 76 28.07 1.89 5.24
N THR A 77 28.75 0.88 4.73
CA THR A 77 28.12 -0.21 3.96
C THR A 77 27.04 -0.91 4.78
N VAL A 78 27.29 -1.23 6.05
CA VAL A 78 26.30 -1.87 6.93
C VAL A 78 25.09 -0.95 7.16
N ILE A 79 25.29 0.35 7.33
CA ILE A 79 24.19 1.32 7.47
C ILE A 79 23.35 1.37 6.20
N GLU A 80 23.98 1.46 5.02
CA GLU A 80 23.30 1.51 3.72
C GLU A 80 22.52 0.21 3.44
N ILE A 81 23.14 -0.95 3.67
CA ILE A 81 22.47 -2.25 3.53
C ILE A 81 21.25 -2.34 4.45
N ASN A 82 21.38 -1.92 5.71
CA ASN A 82 20.26 -1.95 6.64
C ASN A 82 19.12 -1.01 6.23
N GLN A 83 19.43 0.16 5.69
CA GLN A 83 18.41 1.08 5.17
C GLN A 83 17.71 0.49 3.94
N SER A 84 18.47 -0.04 2.98
CA SER A 84 17.90 -0.69 1.79
C SER A 84 17.03 -1.88 2.17
N ASN A 85 17.51 -2.74 3.08
CA ASN A 85 16.76 -3.90 3.55
C ASN A 85 15.43 -3.49 4.21
N LYS A 86 15.42 -2.44 5.03
CA LYS A 86 14.19 -1.93 5.64
C LYS A 86 13.18 -1.46 4.59
N ALA A 87 13.64 -0.74 3.56
CA ALA A 87 12.78 -0.31 2.45
C ALA A 87 12.22 -1.51 1.68
N SER A 88 13.08 -2.47 1.32
CA SER A 88 12.68 -3.70 0.61
C SER A 88 11.71 -4.56 1.42
N ILE A 89 11.88 -4.68 2.73
CA ILE A 89 10.94 -5.41 3.61
C ILE A 89 9.58 -4.73 3.65
N ASN A 90 9.54 -3.40 3.74
CA ASN A 90 8.29 -2.65 3.73
C ASN A 90 7.57 -2.76 2.38
N GLU A 91 8.30 -2.70 1.28
CA GLU A 91 7.74 -2.89 -0.06
C GLU A 91 7.21 -4.32 -0.24
N ALA A 92 7.98 -5.34 0.16
CA ALA A 92 7.52 -6.73 0.13
C ALA A 92 6.26 -6.94 0.98
N ARG A 93 6.19 -6.33 2.17
CA ARG A 93 5.00 -6.35 3.02
C ARG A 93 3.79 -5.71 2.32
N ASN A 94 3.97 -4.56 1.67
CA ASN A 94 2.89 -3.89 0.94
C ASN A 94 2.38 -4.75 -0.23
N THR A 95 3.29 -5.36 -0.98
CA THR A 95 2.95 -6.29 -2.06
C THR A 95 2.19 -7.51 -1.53
N ASN A 96 2.60 -8.07 -0.38
CA ASN A 96 1.90 -9.19 0.25
C ASN A 96 0.47 -8.81 0.63
N TYR A 97 0.24 -7.66 1.26
CA TYR A 97 -1.12 -7.20 1.57
C TYR A 97 -1.99 -7.13 0.32
N VAL A 98 -1.49 -6.52 -0.76
CA VAL A 98 -2.24 -6.42 -2.02
C VAL A 98 -2.53 -7.80 -2.61
N SER A 99 -1.54 -8.70 -2.63
CA SER A 99 -1.69 -10.06 -3.17
C SER A 99 -2.68 -10.91 -2.38
N GLU A 100 -2.63 -10.83 -1.04
CA GLU A 100 -3.60 -11.50 -0.16
C GLU A 100 -5.01 -11.00 -0.42
N LEU A 101 -5.19 -9.68 -0.58
CA LEU A 101 -6.49 -9.08 -0.86
C LEU A 101 -7.04 -9.44 -2.23
N ILE A 102 -6.19 -9.52 -3.26
CA ILE A 102 -6.58 -10.04 -4.59
C ILE A 102 -7.06 -11.48 -4.44
N THR A 103 -6.27 -12.32 -3.76
CA THR A 103 -6.58 -13.74 -3.57
C THR A 103 -7.91 -13.93 -2.83
N LEU A 104 -8.12 -13.24 -1.71
CA LEU A 104 -9.37 -13.30 -0.95
C LEU A 104 -10.56 -12.76 -1.76
N SER A 105 -10.38 -11.69 -2.52
CA SER A 105 -11.43 -11.13 -3.38
C SER A 105 -11.81 -12.11 -4.49
N GLU A 106 -10.84 -12.80 -5.09
CA GLU A 106 -11.10 -13.85 -6.07
C GLU A 106 -11.79 -15.07 -5.46
N ILE A 107 -11.37 -15.49 -4.25
CA ILE A 107 -12.02 -16.58 -3.51
C ILE A 107 -13.48 -16.21 -3.22
N LEU A 108 -13.74 -15.01 -2.71
CA LEU A 108 -15.11 -14.51 -2.50
C LEU A 108 -15.90 -14.51 -3.81
N ASN A 109 -15.31 -14.00 -4.89
CA ASN A 109 -15.97 -13.95 -6.18
C ASN A 109 -16.38 -15.34 -6.67
N ARG A 110 -15.47 -16.32 -6.56
CA ARG A 110 -15.75 -17.72 -6.91
C ARG A 110 -16.75 -18.37 -5.96
N SER A 111 -16.74 -18.02 -4.66
CA SER A 111 -17.72 -18.51 -3.69
C SER A 111 -19.13 -18.07 -4.10
N ILE A 112 -19.29 -16.79 -4.44
CA ILE A 112 -20.57 -16.27 -4.94
C ILE A 112 -20.99 -17.02 -6.23
N ASP A 113 -20.07 -17.22 -7.17
CA ASP A 113 -20.39 -17.94 -8.42
C ASP A 113 -20.82 -19.40 -8.18
N ASN A 114 -20.24 -20.06 -7.17
CA ASN A 114 -20.51 -21.46 -6.84
C ASN A 114 -21.58 -21.65 -5.75
N ASN A 115 -22.25 -20.57 -5.34
CA ASN A 115 -23.20 -20.62 -4.25
C ASN A 115 -24.45 -21.41 -4.64
N ILE A 116 -24.72 -22.51 -3.93
CA ILE A 116 -25.80 -23.46 -4.24
C ILE A 116 -27.22 -22.85 -4.13
N TYR A 117 -27.36 -21.77 -3.37
CA TYR A 117 -28.64 -21.08 -3.17
C TYR A 117 -28.91 -20.03 -4.27
N ILE A 118 -27.88 -19.65 -5.04
CA ILE A 118 -28.02 -18.79 -6.22
C ILE A 118 -28.45 -19.67 -7.40
N LYS A 119 -29.75 -19.66 -7.69
CA LYS A 119 -30.31 -20.42 -8.82
C LYS A 119 -30.07 -19.70 -10.15
N ASN A 120 -29.87 -20.50 -11.20
CA ASN A 120 -29.64 -20.10 -12.59
C ASN A 120 -28.28 -19.42 -12.81
N ASP A 121 -28.24 -18.09 -12.69
CA ASP A 121 -27.10 -17.24 -13.00
C ASP A 121 -27.00 -16.13 -11.95
N ARG A 122 -25.77 -15.81 -11.57
CA ARG A 122 -25.46 -14.77 -10.59
C ARG A 122 -26.07 -13.43 -10.95
N ASN A 123 -25.96 -12.98 -12.21
CA ASN A 123 -26.52 -11.69 -12.62
C ASN A 123 -28.04 -11.71 -12.56
N TYR A 124 -28.64 -12.79 -13.06
CA TYR A 124 -30.08 -12.98 -12.99
C TYR A 124 -30.58 -12.90 -11.55
N PHE A 125 -29.93 -13.60 -10.62
CA PHE A 125 -30.28 -13.62 -9.21
C PHE A 125 -30.29 -12.21 -8.59
N PHE A 126 -29.18 -11.47 -8.69
CA PHE A 126 -29.10 -10.12 -8.12
C PHE A 126 -30.02 -9.12 -8.85
N ASN A 127 -30.28 -9.29 -10.14
CA ASN A 127 -31.27 -8.50 -10.87
C ASN A 127 -32.71 -8.81 -10.42
N ASN A 128 -33.00 -10.07 -10.10
CA ASN A 128 -34.28 -10.45 -9.55
C ASN A 128 -34.51 -9.83 -8.17
N LEU A 129 -33.48 -9.78 -7.31
CA LEU A 129 -33.56 -9.04 -6.04
C LEU A 129 -33.92 -7.56 -6.27
N ASN A 130 -33.28 -6.91 -7.24
CA ASN A 130 -33.63 -5.53 -7.62
C ASN A 130 -35.10 -5.41 -8.05
N ASN A 131 -35.62 -6.33 -8.86
CA ASN A 131 -37.00 -6.29 -9.31
C ASN A 131 -38.00 -6.47 -8.16
N ILE A 132 -37.70 -7.40 -7.24
CA ILE A 132 -38.52 -7.64 -6.04
C ILE A 132 -38.56 -6.38 -5.17
N ALA A 133 -37.41 -5.76 -4.91
CA ALA A 133 -37.36 -4.52 -4.15
C ALA A 133 -38.08 -3.38 -4.87
N LEU A 134 -37.85 -3.21 -6.17
CA LEU A 134 -38.49 -2.17 -6.98
C LEU A 134 -40.01 -2.22 -6.86
N ASN A 135 -40.61 -3.41 -7.00
CA ASN A 135 -42.05 -3.59 -6.89
C ASN A 135 -42.58 -3.24 -5.49
N LYS A 136 -41.84 -3.57 -4.43
CA LYS A 136 -42.20 -3.24 -3.05
C LYS A 136 -42.01 -1.76 -2.69
N ILE A 137 -41.06 -1.07 -3.35
CA ILE A 137 -40.77 0.34 -3.07
C ILE A 137 -41.72 1.24 -3.84
N LYS A 138 -42.10 0.88 -5.08
CA LYS A 138 -43.08 1.63 -5.89
C LYS A 138 -44.44 1.82 -5.21
N SER A 139 -44.83 0.91 -4.32
CA SER A 139 -46.07 1.02 -3.56
C SER A 139 -45.97 1.92 -2.32
N LYS A 140 -44.83 2.56 -2.06
CA LYS A 140 -44.61 3.41 -0.89
C LYS A 140 -44.85 4.90 -1.21
N PRO A 141 -45.48 5.66 -0.30
CA PRO A 141 -45.80 7.07 -0.53
C PRO A 141 -44.57 7.98 -0.58
N HIS A 142 -43.53 7.68 0.21
CA HIS A 142 -42.28 8.44 0.24
C HIS A 142 -41.09 7.49 0.04
N VAL A 143 -40.25 7.80 -0.94
CA VAL A 143 -39.07 7.01 -1.29
C VAL A 143 -37.83 7.88 -1.14
N ASN A 144 -36.93 7.47 -0.25
CA ASN A 144 -35.60 8.03 -0.08
C ASN A 144 -34.58 6.90 0.08
N SER A 145 -33.29 7.23 0.13
CA SER A 145 -32.20 6.24 0.24
C SER A 145 -32.32 5.32 1.46
N GLU A 146 -32.77 5.85 2.60
CA GLU A 146 -32.94 5.06 3.82
C GLU A 146 -34.11 4.07 3.70
N VAL A 147 -35.25 4.51 3.15
CA VAL A 147 -36.41 3.66 2.89
C VAL A 147 -36.05 2.54 1.93
N ILE A 148 -35.26 2.83 0.88
CA ILE A 148 -34.77 1.81 -0.06
C ILE A 148 -33.93 0.77 0.69
N LEU A 149 -32.90 1.20 1.42
CA LEU A 149 -32.01 0.31 2.16
C LEU A 149 -32.79 -0.57 3.16
N LYS A 150 -33.65 0.04 3.98
CA LYS A 150 -34.50 -0.66 4.96
C LYS A 150 -35.42 -1.69 4.31
N THR A 151 -35.95 -1.38 3.13
CA THR A 151 -36.81 -2.31 2.38
C THR A 151 -36.02 -3.48 1.81
N CYS A 152 -34.81 -3.21 1.30
CA CYS A 152 -33.92 -4.23 0.75
C CYS A 152 -33.37 -5.15 1.86
N THR A 153 -32.99 -4.62 3.03
CA THR A 153 -32.61 -5.42 4.21
C THR A 153 -33.75 -6.34 4.64
N ARG A 154 -34.98 -5.84 4.69
CA ARG A 154 -36.18 -6.62 5.05
C ARG A 154 -36.63 -7.61 3.99
N LYS A 155 -36.08 -7.58 2.77
CA LYS A 155 -36.34 -8.61 1.77
C LYS A 155 -35.89 -9.98 2.28
N PHE A 156 -34.81 -10.02 3.06
CA PHE A 156 -34.24 -11.25 3.56
C PHE A 156 -35.00 -11.75 4.79
N VAL A 157 -35.52 -12.97 4.67
CA VAL A 157 -36.32 -13.67 5.69
C VAL A 157 -35.48 -14.78 6.35
N GLU A 158 -35.85 -15.22 7.55
CA GLU A 158 -34.99 -16.05 8.41
C GLU A 158 -34.48 -17.34 7.75
N ASN A 159 -35.28 -17.98 6.90
CA ASN A 159 -34.87 -19.18 6.15
C ASN A 159 -33.81 -18.90 5.06
N GLU A 160 -33.57 -17.65 4.69
CA GLU A 160 -32.49 -17.23 3.79
C GLU A 160 -31.19 -16.91 4.53
N ARG A 161 -31.09 -17.14 5.86
CA ARG A 161 -29.87 -16.89 6.65
C ARG A 161 -28.65 -17.73 6.22
N VAL A 162 -28.86 -18.81 5.47
CA VAL A 162 -27.79 -19.64 4.92
C VAL A 162 -27.31 -19.16 3.54
N LEU A 163 -28.01 -18.19 2.94
CA LEU A 163 -27.81 -17.79 1.54
C LEU A 163 -26.39 -17.30 1.25
N PHE A 164 -25.80 -16.49 2.13
CA PHE A 164 -24.46 -15.92 1.93
C PHE A 164 -23.51 -16.23 3.10
N GLU A 165 -23.84 -17.21 3.95
CA GLU A 165 -23.10 -17.46 5.19
C GLU A 165 -21.59 -17.62 4.96
N ASN A 166 -21.20 -18.47 4.00
CA ASN A 166 -19.80 -18.71 3.65
C ASN A 166 -19.13 -17.46 3.04
N GLU A 167 -19.84 -16.74 2.17
CA GLU A 167 -19.33 -15.52 1.53
C GLU A 167 -19.09 -14.41 2.56
N ILE A 168 -19.95 -14.32 3.57
CA ILE A 168 -19.79 -13.33 4.64
C ILE A 168 -18.58 -13.63 5.51
N ASP A 169 -18.25 -14.90 5.77
CA ASP A 169 -17.06 -15.24 6.54
C ASP A 169 -15.76 -14.88 5.79
N ILE A 170 -15.73 -15.09 4.46
CA ILE A 170 -14.61 -14.62 3.62
C ILE A 170 -14.54 -13.09 3.61
N LEU A 171 -15.70 -12.42 3.51
CA LEU A 171 -15.77 -10.97 3.52
C LEU A 171 -15.34 -10.37 4.87
N HIS A 172 -15.63 -11.04 5.98
CA HIS A 172 -15.16 -10.65 7.30
C HIS A 172 -13.63 -10.65 7.35
N GLU A 173 -12.98 -11.71 6.87
CA GLU A 173 -11.50 -11.76 6.78
C GLU A 173 -10.98 -10.61 5.91
N ILE A 174 -11.63 -10.29 4.80
CA ILE A 174 -11.27 -9.14 3.95
C ILE A 174 -11.36 -7.82 4.74
N PHE A 175 -12.43 -7.61 5.50
CA PHE A 175 -12.57 -6.40 6.34
C PHE A 175 -11.45 -6.30 7.37
N SER A 176 -11.21 -7.38 8.13
CA SER A 176 -10.13 -7.40 9.13
C SER A 176 -8.76 -7.11 8.52
N ARG A 177 -8.47 -7.66 7.33
CA ARG A 177 -7.22 -7.40 6.62
C ARG A 177 -7.09 -5.95 6.21
N ILE A 178 -8.13 -5.36 5.62
CA ILE A 178 -8.11 -3.95 5.19
C ILE A 178 -7.90 -3.01 6.39
N GLU A 179 -8.59 -3.28 7.51
CA GLU A 179 -8.47 -2.47 8.72
C GLU A 179 -7.10 -2.62 9.40
N SER A 180 -6.43 -3.76 9.22
CA SER A 180 -5.07 -3.98 9.73
C SER A 180 -3.96 -3.26 8.94
N ILE A 181 -4.27 -2.72 7.75
CA ILE A 181 -3.28 -2.04 6.90
C ILE A 181 -2.92 -0.67 7.53
N PRO A 182 -1.65 -0.43 7.93
CA PRO A 182 -1.27 0.81 8.59
C PRO A 182 -1.28 2.04 7.67
N ASN A 183 -1.12 1.82 6.36
CA ASN A 183 -1.05 2.89 5.37
C ASN A 183 -2.44 3.12 4.75
N ALA A 184 -3.03 4.29 5.01
CA ALA A 184 -4.34 4.67 4.50
C ALA A 184 -4.44 4.65 2.96
N GLU A 185 -3.38 5.05 2.25
CA GLU A 185 -3.36 5.00 0.79
C GLU A 185 -3.41 3.55 0.29
N LEU A 186 -2.67 2.66 0.94
CA LEU A 186 -2.67 1.24 0.61
C LEU A 186 -4.02 0.59 0.92
N ALA A 187 -4.64 0.95 2.05
CA ALA A 187 -5.98 0.50 2.41
C ALA A 187 -7.03 0.95 1.37
N GLU A 188 -6.97 2.20 0.90
CA GLU A 188 -7.87 2.68 -0.16
C GLU A 188 -7.62 1.98 -1.50
N ARG A 189 -6.37 1.67 -1.85
CA ARG A 189 -6.04 0.85 -3.03
C ARG A 189 -6.64 -0.55 -2.91
N ALA A 190 -6.52 -1.19 -1.74
CA ALA A 190 -7.11 -2.51 -1.48
C ALA A 190 -8.64 -2.49 -1.61
N LYS A 191 -9.30 -1.48 -1.02
CA LYS A 191 -10.75 -1.23 -1.21
C LYS A 191 -11.09 -1.02 -2.69
N GLY A 192 -10.24 -0.33 -3.45
CA GLY A 192 -10.37 -0.16 -4.90
C GLY A 192 -10.36 -1.48 -5.66
N ILE A 193 -9.38 -2.34 -5.39
CA ILE A 193 -9.25 -3.68 -5.99
C ILE A 193 -10.50 -4.51 -5.72
N PHE A 194 -10.93 -4.59 -4.46
CA PHE A 194 -12.14 -5.34 -4.08
C PHE A 194 -13.37 -4.86 -4.85
N ARG A 195 -13.56 -3.53 -4.98
CA ARG A 195 -14.68 -2.94 -5.74
C ARG A 195 -14.61 -3.22 -7.24
N GLY A 196 -13.42 -3.47 -7.78
CA GLY A 196 -13.21 -3.89 -9.16
C GLY A 196 -13.57 -5.37 -9.39
N VAL A 197 -13.38 -6.21 -8.38
CA VAL A 197 -13.67 -7.66 -8.44
C VAL A 197 -15.16 -7.93 -8.19
N ILE A 198 -15.73 -7.36 -7.13
CA ILE A 198 -17.14 -7.57 -6.74
C ILE A 198 -17.99 -6.39 -7.19
N ARG A 199 -19.04 -6.66 -7.98
CA ARG A 199 -19.83 -5.62 -8.64
C ARG A 199 -20.68 -4.88 -7.62
N ASN A 200 -20.94 -3.59 -7.88
CA ASN A 200 -21.70 -2.76 -6.93
C ASN A 200 -23.08 -3.34 -6.57
N ASN A 201 -23.77 -3.94 -7.54
CA ASN A 201 -25.08 -4.56 -7.30
C ASN A 201 -24.99 -5.69 -6.26
N GLU A 202 -23.97 -6.52 -6.38
CA GLU A 202 -23.71 -7.66 -5.47
C GLU A 202 -23.33 -7.13 -4.09
N ARG A 203 -22.38 -6.17 -4.03
CA ARG A 203 -21.98 -5.50 -2.78
C ARG A 203 -23.16 -4.90 -2.03
N PHE A 204 -24.10 -4.26 -2.73
CA PHE A 204 -25.29 -3.68 -2.11
C PHE A 204 -26.22 -4.74 -1.49
N TRP A 205 -26.46 -5.84 -2.21
CA TRP A 205 -27.31 -6.91 -1.70
C TRP A 205 -26.66 -7.70 -0.57
N ILE A 206 -25.34 -7.89 -0.64
CA ILE A 206 -24.52 -8.44 0.45
C ILE A 206 -24.56 -7.50 1.67
N GLU A 207 -24.46 -6.19 1.50
CA GLU A 207 -24.64 -5.22 2.58
C GLU A 207 -26.03 -5.34 3.22
N CYS A 208 -27.08 -5.42 2.41
CA CYS A 208 -28.45 -5.60 2.89
C CYS A 208 -28.61 -6.89 3.70
N TYR A 209 -27.93 -7.95 3.29
CA TYR A 209 -27.91 -9.23 4.00
C TYR A 209 -27.15 -9.14 5.33
N ILE A 210 -25.96 -8.53 5.33
CA ILE A 210 -25.17 -8.32 6.55
C ILE A 210 -25.98 -7.55 7.59
N ARG A 211 -26.57 -6.42 7.18
CA ARG A 211 -27.44 -5.61 8.05
C ARG A 211 -28.66 -6.36 8.57
N ARG A 212 -29.04 -7.49 7.95
CA ARG A 212 -30.18 -8.30 8.38
C ARG A 212 -29.77 -9.39 9.37
N PHE A 213 -28.65 -10.08 9.16
CA PHE A 213 -28.31 -11.32 9.88
C PHE A 213 -26.95 -11.30 10.58
N ARG A 214 -26.09 -10.33 10.29
CA ARG A 214 -24.70 -10.24 10.76
C ARG A 214 -24.42 -8.83 11.28
N GLU A 215 -25.11 -8.48 12.36
CA GLU A 215 -24.95 -7.18 13.02
C GLU A 215 -23.52 -6.94 13.52
N ASP A 216 -22.78 -8.02 13.82
CA ASP A 216 -21.36 -8.02 14.16
C ASP A 216 -20.48 -7.35 13.09
N LEU A 217 -20.89 -7.41 11.82
CA LEU A 217 -20.13 -6.86 10.70
C LEU A 217 -20.54 -5.45 10.29
N VAL A 218 -21.60 -4.90 10.87
CA VAL A 218 -22.07 -3.54 10.56
C VAL A 218 -21.04 -2.46 10.89
N PRO A 219 -20.26 -2.51 11.99
CA PRO A 219 -19.19 -1.55 12.25
C PRO A 219 -18.15 -1.47 11.13
N HIS A 220 -17.76 -2.61 10.56
CA HIS A 220 -16.84 -2.68 9.43
C HIS A 220 -17.42 -2.07 8.14
N LEU A 221 -18.73 -2.23 7.91
CA LEU A 221 -19.41 -1.55 6.80
C LEU A 221 -19.43 -0.02 6.99
N LEU A 222 -19.59 0.45 8.23
CA LEU A 222 -19.57 1.89 8.54
C LEU A 222 -18.16 2.49 8.41
N SER A 223 -17.12 1.73 8.76
CA SER A 223 -15.72 2.13 8.54
C SER A 223 -15.38 2.24 7.04
N TRP A 224 -16.07 1.46 6.20
CA TRP A 224 -15.94 1.47 4.75
C TRP A 224 -17.15 2.13 4.05
N ASN A 225 -17.23 3.46 4.15
CA ASN A 225 -18.29 4.29 3.56
C ASN A 225 -18.58 4.07 2.05
N THR A 226 -17.64 3.54 1.27
CA THR A 226 -17.79 3.27 -0.17
C THR A 226 -17.98 1.79 -0.50
N PHE A 227 -18.26 0.94 0.51
CA PHE A 227 -18.44 -0.50 0.33
C PHE A 227 -19.52 -0.84 -0.69
N SER A 228 -20.65 -0.13 -0.68
CA SER A 228 -21.67 -0.26 -1.72
C SER A 228 -22.35 1.08 -1.99
N LYS A 229 -23.07 1.15 -3.12
CA LYS A 229 -23.97 2.25 -3.45
C LYS A 229 -25.31 1.67 -3.86
N THR A 230 -26.39 2.38 -3.58
CA THR A 230 -27.73 2.00 -4.06
C THR A 230 -27.72 1.78 -5.58
N PRO A 231 -28.17 0.62 -6.09
CA PRO A 231 -28.25 0.36 -7.51
C PRO A 231 -29.06 1.43 -8.24
N LEU A 232 -28.59 1.88 -9.40
CA LEU A 232 -29.22 2.96 -10.19
C LEU A 232 -30.72 2.71 -10.44
N LYS A 233 -31.10 1.45 -10.68
CA LYS A 233 -32.48 1.03 -10.90
C LYS A 233 -33.41 1.29 -9.70
N LEU A 234 -32.87 1.28 -8.48
CA LEU A 234 -33.61 1.60 -7.26
C LEU A 234 -33.53 3.09 -6.95
N LEU A 235 -32.38 3.72 -7.25
CA LEU A 235 -32.17 5.15 -7.06
C LEU A 235 -33.12 5.98 -7.93
N SER A 236 -33.44 5.52 -9.14
CA SER A 236 -34.40 6.18 -10.05
C SER A 236 -35.84 6.24 -9.51
N LEU A 237 -36.14 5.62 -8.37
CA LEU A 237 -37.43 5.75 -7.69
C LEU A 237 -37.50 6.94 -6.74
N ILE A 238 -36.36 7.54 -6.40
CA ILE A 238 -36.35 8.76 -5.60
C ILE A 238 -36.83 9.88 -6.52
N PRO A 239 -37.95 10.56 -6.21
CA PRO A 239 -38.38 11.70 -7.00
C PRO A 239 -37.28 12.76 -7.00
N GLU A 240 -37.00 13.36 -8.16
CA GLU A 240 -36.16 14.56 -8.19
C GLU A 240 -36.80 15.61 -7.26
N PRO A 241 -36.00 16.35 -6.47
CA PRO A 241 -36.53 17.42 -5.65
C PRO A 241 -37.35 18.33 -6.58
N SER A 242 -38.63 18.51 -6.24
CA SER A 242 -39.51 19.36 -7.04
C SER A 242 -38.91 20.77 -7.08
N GLN A 243 -38.97 21.42 -8.25
CA GLN A 243 -38.59 22.84 -8.38
C GLN A 243 -39.29 23.73 -7.34
N GLU A 244 -40.48 23.33 -6.88
CA GLU A 244 -41.25 23.98 -5.81
C GLU A 244 -40.55 24.00 -4.44
N ASP A 245 -39.79 22.96 -4.08
CA ASP A 245 -38.99 22.95 -2.84
C ASP A 245 -37.71 23.78 -2.99
N GLY A 246 -37.15 23.84 -4.21
CA GLY A 246 -36.03 24.74 -4.53
C GLY A 246 -36.43 26.21 -4.45
N ASP A 247 -37.61 26.56 -4.97
CA ASP A 247 -38.16 27.92 -4.91
C ASP A 247 -38.56 28.32 -3.49
N LYS A 248 -39.09 27.40 -2.67
CA LYS A 248 -39.35 27.67 -1.24
C LYS A 248 -38.08 27.93 -0.44
N VAL A 249 -37.02 27.13 -0.65
CA VAL A 249 -35.73 27.33 0.02
C VAL A 249 -35.07 28.63 -0.45
N ALA A 250 -35.20 28.98 -1.73
CA ALA A 250 -34.72 30.26 -2.26
C ALA A 250 -35.50 31.46 -1.68
N MET A 251 -36.82 31.34 -1.51
CA MET A 251 -37.65 32.38 -0.88
C MET A 251 -37.35 32.52 0.63
N GLU A 252 -37.19 31.42 1.38
CA GLU A 252 -36.77 31.49 2.79
C GLU A 252 -35.35 32.06 2.96
N MET A 253 -34.46 31.85 2.00
CA MET A 253 -33.11 32.47 2.01
C MET A 253 -33.15 33.96 1.63
N ALA A 254 -34.13 34.40 0.84
CA ALA A 254 -34.32 35.80 0.50
C ALA A 254 -34.99 36.61 1.62
N ASP A 255 -35.90 36.00 2.39
CA ASP A 255 -36.58 36.65 3.52
C ASP A 255 -35.72 36.73 4.80
N ASN A 256 -34.67 35.91 4.92
CA ASN A 256 -33.74 35.90 6.06
C ASN A 256 -32.42 36.66 5.79
N GLY A 257 -32.35 37.44 4.71
CA GLY A 257 -31.18 38.25 4.30
C GLY A 257 -31.30 39.74 4.62
#